data_AF-A0A3C7W497-F1
#
_entry.id   AF-A0A3C7W497-F1
#
_cell.length_a   1.000
_cell.length_b   1.000
_cell.length_c   1.000
_cell.angle_alpha   90.00
_cell.angle_beta   90.00
_cell.angle_gamma   90.00
#
_symmetry.space_group_name_H-M   'P 1'
#
loop_
_entity.id
_entity.type
_entity.pdbx_description
1 polymer ?
#
loop_
_entity_poly.entity_id
_entity_poly.type
_entity_poly.pdbx_seq_one_letter_code
_entity_poly.pdbx_strand_id
1 'polypeptide(L)'
;RVASVCGPAFLEQSLPLSREAPGLRLAGWIGLPTFSRSQADLQYFFVNGRIVRDKVVAHAVRQAYRDVLYHGRHPAYLLYLEVDPAQVDVNVHPT
;
A
#
# COMPACT_ATOMS: atom_id res chain seq x y z
N ARG A 1 -0.15 12.56 11.81
CA ARG A 1 -0.36 11.12 12.08
C ARG A 1 0.42 10.20 11.14
N VAL A 2 0.48 10.43 9.82
CA VAL A 2 1.32 9.59 8.92
C VAL A 2 2.82 9.69 9.23
N ALA A 3 3.34 10.91 9.44
CA ALA A 3 4.74 11.15 9.81
C ALA A 3 5.18 10.41 11.08
N SER A 4 4.28 10.31 12.07
CA SER A 4 4.58 9.66 13.36
C SER A 4 4.61 8.13 13.26
N VAL A 5 4.01 7.54 12.21
CA VAL A 5 3.98 6.08 11.99
C VAL A 5 5.03 5.65 10.97
N CYS A 6 5.20 6.42 9.88
CA CYS A 6 6.10 6.06 8.78
C CYS A 6 7.44 6.82 8.80
N GLY A 7 7.59 7.79 9.70
CA GLY A 7 8.74 8.69 9.75
C GLY A 7 8.65 9.86 8.76
N PRO A 8 9.40 10.95 9.00
CA PRO A 8 9.42 12.12 8.13
C PRO A 8 10.00 11.82 6.74
N ALA A 9 11.04 10.97 6.66
CA ALA A 9 11.68 10.59 5.41
C ALA A 9 10.71 9.93 4.42
N PHE A 10 9.73 9.14 4.90
CA PHE A 10 8.72 8.55 4.03
C PHE A 10 7.83 9.63 3.38
N LEU A 11 7.42 10.64 4.13
CA LEU A 11 6.58 11.72 3.57
C LEU A 11 7.33 12.54 2.52
N GLU A 12 8.62 12.83 2.74
CA GLU A 12 9.46 13.54 1.77
C GLU A 12 9.74 12.71 0.51
N GLN A 13 9.80 11.38 0.67
CA GLN A 13 10.15 10.44 -0.38
C GLN A 13 8.94 9.64 -0.89
N SER A 14 7.74 10.22 -0.80
CA SER A 14 6.52 9.58 -1.31
C SER A 14 5.68 10.54 -2.14
N LEU A 15 4.88 9.95 -3.02
CA LEU A 15 3.89 10.64 -3.84
C LEU A 15 2.50 10.33 -3.31
N PRO A 16 1.61 11.33 -3.18
CA PRO A 16 0.22 11.06 -2.87
C PRO A 16 -0.44 10.30 -4.03
N LEU A 17 -1.27 9.32 -3.68
CA LEU A 17 -2.09 8.54 -4.59
C LEU A 17 -3.55 8.79 -4.28
N SER A 18 -4.34 9.08 -5.31
CA SER A 18 -5.81 9.10 -5.25
C SER A 18 -6.36 8.57 -6.57
N ARG A 19 -7.14 7.50 -6.50
CA ARG A 19 -7.79 6.85 -7.64
C ARG A 19 -9.17 6.37 -7.24
N GLU A 20 -10.12 6.53 -8.14
CA GLU A 20 -11.50 6.09 -7.96
C GLU A 20 -11.92 5.23 -9.14
N ALA A 21 -12.70 4.21 -8.84
CA ALA A 21 -13.39 3.36 -9.81
C ALA A 21 -14.79 3.04 -9.25
N PRO A 22 -15.74 2.54 -10.04
CA PRO A 22 -17.07 2.21 -9.54
C PRO A 22 -17.01 1.29 -8.31
N GLY A 23 -17.55 1.77 -7.17
CA GLY A 23 -17.55 1.04 -5.90
C GLY A 23 -16.19 0.93 -5.19
N LEU A 24 -15.15 1.59 -5.69
CA LEU A 24 -13.77 1.51 -5.18
C LEU A 24 -13.11 2.88 -5.09
N ARG A 25 -12.42 3.13 -3.99
CA ARG A 25 -11.55 4.31 -3.84
C ARG A 25 -10.24 3.91 -3.21
N LEU A 26 -9.15 4.22 -3.88
CA LEU A 26 -7.78 3.99 -3.41
C LEU A 26 -7.11 5.34 -3.15
N ALA A 27 -6.70 5.57 -1.91
CA ALA A 27 -5.98 6.77 -1.50
C ALA A 27 -4.74 6.42 -0.68
N GLY A 28 -3.77 7.33 -0.59
CA GLY A 28 -2.62 7.18 0.31
C GLY A 28 -1.33 7.74 -0.27
N TRP A 29 -0.22 7.07 0.02
CA TRP A 29 1.13 7.46 -0.38
C TRP A 29 1.92 6.26 -0.88
N ILE A 30 2.67 6.47 -1.96
CA ILE A 30 3.58 5.48 -2.53
C ILE A 30 5.00 6.05 -2.52
N GLY A 31 5.96 5.30 -2.01
CA GLY A 31 7.36 5.71 -1.94
C GLY A 31 7.98 5.79 -3.32
N LEU A 32 8.86 6.76 -3.56
CA LEU A 32 9.66 6.81 -4.77
C LEU A 32 10.49 5.52 -4.92
N PRO A 33 10.77 5.03 -6.14
CA PRO A 33 11.59 3.83 -6.33
C PRO A 33 12.98 3.93 -5.69
N THR A 34 13.54 5.15 -5.61
CA THR A 34 14.79 5.48 -4.91
C THR A 34 14.69 5.31 -3.40
N PHE A 35 13.49 5.49 -2.83
CA PHE A 35 13.18 5.21 -1.42
C PHE A 35 12.69 3.77 -1.24
N SER A 36 13.51 2.82 -1.70
CA SER A 36 13.25 1.42 -1.49
C SER A 36 13.79 0.94 -0.13
N ARG A 37 13.23 -0.14 0.39
CA ARG A 37 13.59 -0.76 1.67
C ARG A 37 14.31 -2.08 1.46
N SER A 38 15.16 -2.48 2.42
CA SER A 38 15.79 -3.81 2.44
C SER A 38 14.82 -4.90 2.90
N GLN A 39 13.71 -4.52 3.54
CA GLN A 39 12.68 -5.39 4.09
C GLN A 39 11.29 -4.76 3.90
N ALA A 40 10.23 -5.54 4.04
CA ALA A 40 8.84 -5.07 3.90
C ALA A 40 8.31 -4.33 5.16
N ASP A 41 9.11 -3.42 5.74
CA ASP A 41 8.80 -2.75 7.02
C ASP A 41 7.89 -1.52 6.90
N LEU A 42 7.76 -0.95 5.71
CA LEU A 42 6.89 0.20 5.43
C LEU A 42 5.83 -0.17 4.38
N GLN A 43 5.11 -1.25 4.62
CA GLN A 43 4.06 -1.75 3.73
C GLN A 43 2.74 -1.85 4.49
N TYR A 44 1.97 -0.77 4.43
CA TYR A 44 0.69 -0.66 5.11
C TYR A 44 -0.43 -0.57 4.09
N PHE A 45 -1.35 -1.53 4.15
CA PHE A 45 -2.55 -1.55 3.33
C PHE A 45 -3.77 -1.69 4.23
N PHE A 46 -4.76 -0.84 4.02
CA PHE A 46 -6.00 -0.84 4.75
C PHE A 46 -7.17 -1.07 3.80
N VAL A 47 -8.12 -1.92 4.18
CA VAL A 47 -9.41 -2.08 3.50
C VAL A 47 -10.52 -1.69 4.46
N ASN A 48 -11.32 -0.69 4.11
CA ASN A 48 -12.41 -0.18 4.95
C ASN A 48 -11.96 0.08 6.41
N GLY A 49 -10.76 0.65 6.56
CA GLY A 49 -10.15 1.00 7.85
C GLY A 49 -9.45 -0.14 8.60
N ARG A 50 -9.50 -1.39 8.12
CA ARG A 50 -8.80 -2.53 8.73
C ARG A 50 -7.46 -2.77 8.06
N ILE A 51 -6.42 -3.02 8.84
CA ILE A 51 -5.12 -3.41 8.29
C ILE A 51 -5.22 -4.81 7.65
N VAL A 52 -4.75 -4.94 6.42
CA VAL A 52 -4.75 -6.19 5.67
C VAL A 52 -3.32 -6.52 5.25
N ARG A 53 -2.87 -7.73 5.58
CA ARG A 53 -1.59 -8.27 5.14
C ARG A 53 -1.87 -9.38 4.13
N ASP A 54 -2.05 -8.98 2.87
CA ASP A 54 -2.41 -9.89 1.79
C ASP A 54 -1.30 -9.97 0.73
N LYS A 55 -1.01 -11.20 0.28
CA LYS A 55 0.05 -11.47 -0.72
C LYS A 55 -0.30 -10.93 -2.10
N VAL A 56 -1.57 -10.90 -2.48
CA VAL A 56 -2.07 -10.36 -3.76
C VAL A 56 -1.79 -8.86 -3.81
N VAL A 57 -2.10 -8.13 -2.75
CA VAL A 57 -1.82 -6.69 -2.68
C VAL A 57 -0.31 -6.43 -2.75
N ALA A 58 0.48 -7.14 -1.94
CA ALA A 58 1.93 -6.99 -1.96
C ALA A 58 2.54 -7.31 -3.34
N HIS A 59 2.00 -8.32 -4.03
CA HIS A 59 2.39 -8.68 -5.38
C HIS A 59 2.00 -7.60 -6.40
N ALA A 60 0.78 -7.09 -6.35
CA ALA A 60 0.28 -6.05 -7.25
C ALA A 60 1.13 -4.77 -7.14
N VAL A 61 1.46 -4.33 -5.93
CA VAL A 61 2.35 -3.18 -5.73
C VAL A 61 3.75 -3.50 -6.25
N ARG A 62 4.32 -4.68 -5.94
CA ARG A 62 5.64 -5.06 -6.48
C ARG A 62 5.66 -5.08 -8.01
N GLN A 63 4.59 -5.54 -8.65
CA GLN A 63 4.45 -5.56 -10.10
C GLN A 63 4.41 -4.13 -10.68
N ALA A 64 3.73 -3.19 -10.01
CA ALA A 64 3.73 -1.78 -10.43
C ALA A 64 5.12 -1.14 -10.38
N TYR A 65 6.03 -1.70 -9.57
CA TYR A 65 7.41 -1.23 -9.41
C TYR A 65 8.44 -2.06 -10.21
N ARG A 66 8.01 -3.06 -11.00
CA ARG A 66 8.90 -4.07 -11.57
C ARG A 66 10.06 -3.50 -12.41
N ASP A 67 9.82 -2.40 -13.12
CA ASP A 67 10.76 -1.82 -14.07
C ASP A 67 11.68 -0.76 -13.42
N VAL A 68 11.41 -0.39 -12.16
CA VAL A 68 12.08 0.72 -11.46
C VAL A 68 12.71 0.30 -10.13
N LEU A 69 12.41 -0.88 -9.62
CA LEU A 69 12.89 -1.37 -8.34
C LEU A 69 14.06 -2.33 -8.53
N TYR A 70 15.16 -2.07 -7.82
CA TYR A 70 16.30 -2.97 -7.82
C TYR A 70 15.95 -4.34 -7.20
N HIS A 71 16.60 -5.40 -7.66
CA HIS A 71 16.37 -6.75 -7.15
C HIS A 71 16.57 -6.84 -5.63
N GLY A 72 15.71 -7.61 -4.97
CA GLY A 72 15.75 -7.81 -3.51
C GLY A 72 15.28 -6.60 -2.68
N ARG A 73 14.85 -5.51 -3.33
CA ARG A 73 14.29 -4.35 -2.62
C ARG A 73 12.78 -4.46 -2.48
N HIS A 74 12.25 -3.63 -1.57
CA HIS A 74 10.83 -3.55 -1.25
C HIS A 74 10.34 -2.11 -1.43
N PRO A 75 9.19 -1.89 -2.08
CA PRO A 75 8.57 -0.57 -2.11
C PRO A 75 8.03 -0.22 -0.72
N ALA A 76 8.03 1.07 -0.40
CA ALA A 76 7.33 1.61 0.76
C ALA A 76 5.97 2.16 0.31
N TYR A 77 4.91 1.90 1.05
CA TYR A 77 3.58 2.42 0.75
C TYR A 77 2.68 2.44 1.99
N LEU A 78 1.74 3.39 1.97
CA LEU A 78 0.63 3.49 2.89
C LEU A 78 -0.63 3.71 2.07
N LEU A 79 -1.47 2.69 1.95
CA LEU A 79 -2.63 2.70 1.05
C LEU A 79 -3.91 2.38 1.81
N TYR A 80 -4.98 3.06 1.43
CA TYR A 80 -6.33 2.91 1.94
C TYR A 80 -7.24 2.60 0.77
N LEU A 81 -7.80 1.40 0.77
CA LEU A 81 -8.83 0.98 -0.17
C LEU A 81 -10.18 1.03 0.55
N GLU A 82 -11.08 1.85 0.04
CA GLU A 82 -12.49 1.83 0.40
C GLU A 82 -13.22 1.04 -0.69
N VAL A 83 -14.01 0.06 -0.27
CA VAL A 83 -14.84 -0.75 -1.16
C VAL A 83 -16.24 -0.78 -0.59
N ASP A 84 -17.24 -0.61 -1.45
CA ASP A 84 -18.64 -0.82 -1.05
C ASP A 84 -18.79 -2.21 -0.41
N PRO A 85 -19.27 -2.32 0.85
CA PRO A 85 -19.48 -3.60 1.52
C PRO A 85 -20.35 -4.57 0.71
N ALA A 86 -21.24 -4.07 -0.16
CA ALA A 86 -22.04 -4.90 -1.07
C ALA A 86 -21.20 -5.62 -2.15
N GLN A 87 -19.93 -5.24 -2.33
CA GLN A 87 -18.98 -5.82 -3.28
C GLN A 87 -17.84 -6.60 -2.59
N VAL A 88 -17.78 -6.64 -1.25
CA VAL A 88 -16.73 -7.33 -0.49
C VAL A 88 -17.28 -8.59 0.17
N ASP A 89 -16.85 -9.77 -0.31
CA ASP A 89 -17.01 -11.00 0.45
C ASP A 89 -15.99 -11.04 1.60
N VAL A 90 -16.45 -10.76 2.82
CA VAL A 90 -15.63 -10.65 4.05
C VAL A 90 -15.20 -12.01 4.61
N ASN A 91 -15.31 -13.09 3.84
CA ASN A 91 -14.87 -14.44 4.20
C ASN A 91 -13.33 -14.58 4.21
N VAL A 92 -12.67 -13.88 5.13
CA VAL A 92 -11.28 -14.14 5.52
C VAL A 92 -11.27 -14.59 6.99
N HIS A 93 -11.43 -15.90 7.18
CA HIS A 93 -11.17 -16.57 8.44
C HIS A 93 -9.68 -16.43 8.82
N PRO A 94 -9.33 -16.32 10.12
CA PRO A 94 -7.93 -16.34 10.53
C PRO A 94 -7.36 -17.76 10.40
N THR A 95 -6.18 -17.89 9.81
CA THR A 95 -5.28 -19.03 10.03
C THR A 95 -3.95 -18.50 10.50
#